data_AF-A0A6L5B931-F1
#
_entry.id   AF-A0A6L5B931-F1
#
_cell.length_a   1.000
_cell.length_b   1.000
_cell.length_c   1.000
_cell.angle_alpha   90.00
_cell.angle_beta   90.00
_cell.angle_gamma   90.00
#
_symmetry.space_group_name_H-M   'P 1'
#
loop_
_entity.id
_entity.type
_entity.pdbx_description
1 polymer ?
#
loop_
_entity_poly.entity_id
_entity_poly.type
_entity_poly.pdbx_seq_one_letter_code
_entity_poly.pdbx_strand_id
1 'polypeptide(L)' 'ICNFPLHDEMDFGWRRPVKAAVVDAPFVDCTFLMDTPSGDGINAIVALKEEDMKNLLVDKELLAYASLSNI' A
#
# COMPACT_ATOMS: atom_id res chain seq x y z
N ILE A 1 -3.26 -3.10 -6.41
CA ILE A 1 -4.55 -2.45 -6.65
C ILE A 1 -5.56 -3.33 -5.95
N CYS A 2 -6.53 -2.76 -5.25
CA CYS A 2 -7.58 -3.56 -4.61
C CYS A 2 -8.43 -4.30 -5.64
N ASN A 3 -8.81 -5.54 -5.32
CA ASN A 3 -9.51 -6.47 -6.18
C ASN A 3 -8.77 -6.79 -7.50
N PHE A 4 -7.45 -6.60 -7.54
CA PHE A 4 -6.62 -7.07 -8.64
C PHE A 4 -6.05 -8.44 -8.25
N PRO A 5 -6.05 -9.45 -9.14
CA PRO A 5 -5.80 -10.83 -8.77
C PRO A 5 -4.30 -11.16 -8.54
N LEU A 6 -3.56 -10.26 -7.90
CA LEU A 6 -2.12 -10.41 -7.63
C LEU A 6 -1.84 -11.61 -6.72
N HIS A 7 -2.60 -11.76 -5.65
CA HIS A 7 -2.34 -12.80 -4.65
C HIS A 7 -3.02 -14.13 -5.00
N ASP A 8 -4.04 -14.10 -5.86
CA ASP A 8 -4.82 -15.29 -6.24
C ASP A 8 -4.37 -15.94 -7.55
N GLU A 9 -4.01 -15.15 -8.56
CA GLU A 9 -3.69 -15.65 -9.89
C GLU A 9 -2.19 -15.65 -10.22
N MET A 10 -1.34 -14.91 -9.48
CA MET A 10 0.12 -14.91 -9.73
C MET A 10 0.83 -16.11 -9.08
N ASP A 11 0.39 -17.33 -9.37
CA ASP A 11 1.17 -18.53 -9.09
C ASP A 11 1.75 -19.10 -10.40
N PHE A 12 3.05 -18.91 -10.61
CA PHE A 12 3.74 -19.40 -11.80
C PHE A 12 4.32 -20.82 -11.62
N GLY A 13 3.92 -21.55 -10.57
CA GLY A 13 4.36 -22.93 -10.28
C GLY A 13 5.35 -23.05 -9.11
N TRP A 14 5.70 -21.93 -8.48
CA TRP A 14 6.64 -21.85 -7.36
C TRP A 14 6.09 -21.07 -6.16
N ARG A 15 4.74 -21.03 -6.04
CA ARG A 15 3.95 -20.33 -5.02
C ARG A 15 3.64 -18.88 -5.39
N ARG A 16 2.63 -18.37 -4.70
CA ARG A 16 2.12 -17.00 -4.76
C ARG A 16 3.07 -15.99 -4.11
N PRO A 17 2.99 -14.70 -4.46
CA PRO A 17 3.81 -13.66 -3.85
C PRO A 17 3.52 -13.52 -2.35
N VAL A 18 4.56 -13.30 -1.55
CA VAL A 18 4.39 -12.95 -0.13
C VAL A 18 3.88 -11.51 0.03
N LYS A 19 4.27 -10.62 -0.89
CA LYS A 19 3.87 -9.22 -0.94
C LYS A 19 3.90 -8.75 -2.39
N ALA A 20 2.98 -7.86 -2.75
CA ALA A 20 2.98 -7.15 -4.02
C ALA A 20 2.78 -5.66 -3.74
N ALA A 21 3.53 -4.80 -4.42
CA ALA A 21 3.49 -3.35 -4.23
C ALA A 21 3.76 -2.63 -5.55
N VAL A 22 3.27 -1.39 -5.67
CA VAL A 22 3.70 -0.47 -6.71
C VAL A 22 5.07 0.06 -6.31
N VAL A 23 6.06 -0.12 -7.19
CA VAL A 23 7.41 0.43 -7.00
C VAL A 23 7.41 1.85 -7.54
N ASP A 24 7.69 2.80 -6.66
CA ASP A 24 7.65 4.24 -6.90
C ASP A 24 6.30 4.79 -7.36
N ALA A 25 5.90 5.90 -6.74
CA ALA A 25 4.78 6.67 -7.22
C ALA A 25 5.20 7.43 -8.50
N PRO A 26 4.47 7.29 -9.61
CA PRO A 26 4.85 7.93 -10.88
C PRO A 26 4.74 9.47 -10.82
N PHE A 27 4.03 10.01 -9.83
CA PHE A 27 3.90 11.44 -9.57
C PHE A 27 3.61 11.70 -8.08
N VAL A 28 3.89 12.93 -7.64
CA VAL A 28 3.54 13.43 -6.31
C VAL A 28 2.03 13.68 -6.25
N ASP A 29 1.44 13.59 -5.06
CA ASP A 29 0.01 13.74 -4.80
C ASP A 29 -0.82 12.57 -5.38
N CYS A 30 -0.29 11.36 -5.24
CA CYS A 30 -0.97 10.12 -5.64
C CYS A 30 -1.04 9.09 -4.51
N THR A 31 -2.02 8.20 -4.62
CA THR A 31 -2.22 7.13 -3.64
C THR A 31 -2.68 5.87 -4.35
N PHE A 32 -2.06 4.74 -4.02
CA PHE A 32 -2.46 3.42 -4.48
C PHE A 32 -2.95 2.59 -3.31
N LEU A 33 -4.14 1.99 -3.46
CA LEU A 33 -4.67 1.01 -2.51
C LEU A 33 -4.40 -0.40 -3.05
N MET A 34 -3.86 -1.27 -2.20
CA MET A 34 -3.47 -2.63 -2.52
C MET A 34 -4.08 -3.58 -1.50
N ASP A 35 -4.57 -4.75 -1.92
CA ASP A 35 -4.99 -5.76 -0.96
C ASP A 35 -3.79 -6.29 -0.17
N THR A 36 -4.02 -6.55 1.11
CA THR A 36 -3.09 -7.35 1.93
C THR A 36 -3.05 -8.79 1.40
N PRO A 37 -1.94 -9.52 1.60
CA PRO A 37 -1.85 -10.93 1.20
C PRO A 37 -2.92 -11.83 1.84
N SER A 38 -3.42 -11.47 3.02
CA SER A 38 -4.50 -12.15 3.73
C SER A 38 -5.90 -11.82 3.20
N GLY A 39 -6.06 -10.74 2.44
CA GLY A 39 -7.35 -10.28 1.91
C GLY A 39 -8.28 -9.66 2.96
N ASP A 40 -7.83 -9.46 4.19
CA ASP A 40 -8.62 -8.92 5.32
C ASP A 40 -8.46 -7.40 5.51
N GLY A 41 -7.65 -6.76 4.68
CA GLY A 41 -7.38 -5.32 4.73
C GLY A 41 -6.61 -4.82 3.52
N ILE A 42 -6.20 -3.56 3.59
CA ILE A 42 -5.51 -2.85 2.51
C ILE A 42 -4.20 -2.21 2.98
N ASN A 43 -3.23 -2.12 2.07
CA ASN A 43 -2.06 -1.26 2.18
C ASN A 43 -2.28 -0.01 1.32
N ALA A 44 -2.04 1.17 1.89
CA ALA A 44 -2.03 2.43 1.16
C ALA A 44 -0.58 2.85 0.88
N ILE A 45 -0.22 2.97 -0.39
CA ILE A 45 1.05 3.57 -0.83
C ILE A 45 0.74 5.01 -1.18
N VAL A 46 1.18 5.93 -0.32
CA VAL A 46 0.89 7.37 -0.43
C VAL A 46 2.16 8.10 -0.84
N ALA A 47 2.08 8.89 -1.90
CA ALA A 47 3.17 9.78 -2.32
C ALA A 47 2.68 11.22 -2.30
N LEU A 48 3.34 12.02 -1.48
CA LEU A 48 3.07 13.44 -1.26
C LEU A 48 4.39 14.20 -1.29
N LYS A 49 4.31 15.53 -1.34
CA LYS A 49 5.48 16.37 -1.06
C LYS A 49 5.94 16.10 0.36
N GLU A 50 7.23 16.31 0.60
CA GLU A 50 7.84 16.04 1.91
C GLU A 50 7.13 16.79 3.06
N GLU A 51 6.72 18.04 2.82
CA GLU A 51 5.97 18.85 3.80
C GLU A 51 4.61 18.25 4.14
N ASP A 52 3.84 17.83 3.13
CA ASP A 52 2.52 17.22 3.33
C ASP A 52 2.64 15.83 3.97
N MET A 53 3.67 15.06 3.59
CA MET A 53 3.96 13.77 4.21
C MET A 53 4.28 13.92 5.71
N LYS A 54 5.01 14.96 6.11
CA LYS A 54 5.27 15.23 7.55
C LYS A 54 3.98 15.42 8.34
N ASN A 55 2.99 16.11 7.76
CA ASN A 55 1.69 16.29 8.41
C ASN A 55 0.92 14.96 8.48
N LEU A 56 0.92 14.18 7.40
CA LEU A 56 0.26 12.87 7.34
C LEU A 56 0.83 11.89 8.38
N LEU A 57 2.15 11.85 8.54
CA LEU A 57 2.85 10.92 9.44
C LEU A 57 2.57 11.15 10.92
N VAL A 58 2.04 12.32 11.30
CA VAL A 58 1.72 12.67 12.69
C VAL A 58 0.22 12.88 12.93
N ASP A 59 -0.61 12.68 11.91
CA ASP A 59 -2.06 12.84 11.99
C ASP A 59 -2.67 11.78 12.91
N LYS A 60 -3.22 12.22 14.04
CA LYS A 60 -3.79 11.31 15.05
C LYS A 60 -5.07 10.62 14.61
N GLU A 61 -5.87 11.26 13.77
CA GLU A 61 -7.11 10.68 13.26
C GLU A 61 -6.78 9.56 12.29
N LEU A 62 -5.80 9.76 11.41
CA LEU A 62 -5.31 8.72 10.51
C LEU A 62 -4.64 7.57 11.28
N LEU A 63 -3.73 7.89 12.20
CA LEU A 63 -2.99 6.89 12.98
C LEU A 63 -3.89 6.08 13.93
N ALA A 64 -5.13 6.50 14.18
CA ALA A 64 -6.12 5.69 14.89
C ALA A 64 -6.58 4.46 14.07
N TYR A 65 -6.42 4.49 12.74
CA TYR A 65 -6.88 3.44 11.84
C TYR A 65 -5.76 2.83 10.96
N ALA A 66 -4.63 3.52 10.83
CA ALA A 66 -3.52 3.10 9.99
C ALA A 66 -2.26 2.84 10.82
N SER A 67 -1.48 1.85 10.38
CA SER A 67 -0.11 1.65 10.84
C SER A 67 0.87 2.01 9.75
N LEU A 68 1.91 2.76 10.10
CA LEU A 68 2.97 3.10 9.18
C LEU A 68 3.83 1.85 8.96
N SER A 69 3.94 1.45 7.70
CA SER A 69 4.74 0.30 7.28
C SER A 69 5.89 0.80 6.41
N ASN A 70 7.12 0.53 6.81
CA ASN A 70 8.26 0.71 5.90
C ASN A 70 8.19 -0.43 4.88
N ILE A 71 7.91 -0.09 3.63
CA ILE A 71 7.94 -1.06 2.52
C ILE A 71 9.38 -1.49 2.25
#